data_AF-A0A914MAM5-F1
#
_entry.id   AF-A0A914MAM5-F1
#
_cell.length_a   1.000
_cell.length_b   1.000
_cell.length_c   1.000
_cell.angle_alpha   90.00
_cell.angle_beta   90.00
_cell.angle_gamma   90.00
#
_symmetry.space_group_name_H-M   'P 1'
#
loop_
_entity.id
_entity.type
_entity.pdbx_description
1 polymer ?
#
loop_
_entity_poly.entity_id
_entity_poly.type
_entity_poly.pdbx_seq_one_letter_code
_entity_poly.pdbx_strand_id
1 'polypeptide(L)'
;MLLKLKFCTKFPDELKDVECQQKYFPLEFRYSDYIHQGTNIRDMRARQVTMGIRLDVLDLDKPAHLKFRQLVGDRYNKDTDVFIVVSDRCPSRKQNREYSEYLLTVLYYESNKTEPCEPIKEDSPVKEERRSLTNSLNENDTILRAANN
;
A
#
# COMPACT_ATOMS: atom_id res chain seq x y z
N MET A 1 -18.70 34.38 20.97
CA MET A 1 -17.68 33.32 21.27
C MET A 1 -18.25 32.10 22.01
N LEU A 2 -19.50 32.13 22.53
CA LEU A 2 -20.10 31.04 23.34
C LEU A 2 -20.71 29.86 22.56
N LEU A 3 -20.79 29.92 21.23
CA LEU A 3 -21.46 28.89 20.41
C LEU A 3 -20.57 27.66 20.11
N LYS A 4 -19.24 27.79 20.16
CA LYS A 4 -18.33 26.68 19.79
C LYS A 4 -18.44 25.47 20.74
N LEU A 5 -18.67 25.68 22.03
CA LEU A 5 -18.65 24.59 23.00
C LEU A 5 -19.87 23.67 22.98
N LYS A 6 -21.02 24.10 22.42
CA LYS A 6 -22.24 23.27 22.46
C LYS A 6 -22.22 22.12 21.45
N PHE A 7 -21.49 22.28 20.34
CA PHE A 7 -21.49 21.32 19.23
C PHE A 7 -20.14 20.63 19.01
N CYS A 8 -19.06 21.11 19.63
CA CYS A 8 -17.73 20.48 19.52
C CYS A 8 -17.56 19.36 20.56
N THR A 9 -16.93 18.27 20.14
CA THR A 9 -16.41 17.21 21.01
C THR A 9 -14.92 17.43 21.27
N LYS A 10 -14.44 17.00 22.45
CA LYS A 10 -13.00 17.04 22.75
C LYS A 10 -12.29 15.95 21.95
N PHE A 11 -11.14 16.28 21.38
CA PHE A 11 -10.27 15.28 20.77
C PHE A 11 -9.65 14.40 21.88
N PRO A 12 -9.57 13.07 21.71
CA PRO A 12 -8.97 12.18 22.70
C PRO A 12 -7.49 12.51 22.93
N ASP A 13 -7.09 12.61 24.19
CA ASP A 13 -5.74 13.02 24.58
C ASP A 13 -4.70 11.94 24.21
N GLU A 14 -5.11 10.68 24.17
CA GLU A 14 -4.28 9.52 23.84
C GLU A 14 -3.85 9.49 22.37
N LEU A 15 -4.60 10.15 21.48
CA LEU A 15 -4.31 10.18 20.03
C LEU A 15 -3.55 11.45 19.62
N LYS A 16 -3.03 12.23 20.56
CA LYS A 16 -2.19 13.40 20.23
C LYS A 16 -0.86 12.99 19.62
N ASP A 17 -0.37 11.80 19.98
CA ASP A 17 0.86 11.26 19.45
C ASP A 17 0.63 10.54 18.11
N VAL A 18 1.52 10.79 17.14
CA VAL A 18 1.42 10.26 15.77
C VAL A 18 1.70 8.76 15.74
N GLU A 19 2.60 8.27 16.60
CA GLU A 19 2.91 6.85 16.68
C GLU A 19 1.71 6.05 17.18
N CYS A 20 0.99 6.56 18.18
CA CYS A 20 -0.28 5.98 18.64
C CYS A 20 -1.32 5.92 17.51
N GLN A 21 -1.47 6.99 16.72
CA GLN A 21 -2.41 6.99 15.59
C GLN A 21 -2.08 5.89 14.59
N GLN A 22 -0.82 5.76 14.16
CA GLN A 22 -0.42 4.75 13.18
C GLN A 22 -0.54 3.31 13.72
N LYS A 23 -0.32 3.11 15.01
CA LYS A 23 -0.42 1.81 15.66
C LYS A 23 -1.86 1.32 15.79
N TYR A 24 -2.78 2.18 16.23
CA TYR A 24 -4.17 1.81 16.49
C TYR A 24 -5.08 2.00 15.26
N PHE A 25 -4.73 2.94 14.38
CA PHE A 25 -5.50 3.30 13.18
C PHE A 25 -4.59 3.34 11.95
N PRO A 26 -4.09 2.18 11.48
CA PRO A 26 -3.15 2.11 10.35
C PRO A 26 -3.78 2.38 8.98
N LEU A 27 -5.12 2.33 8.89
CA LEU A 27 -5.87 2.51 7.65
C LEU A 27 -6.29 3.99 7.51
N GLU A 28 -5.79 4.65 6.46
CA GLU A 28 -6.10 6.04 6.16
C GLU A 28 -7.04 6.14 4.95
N PHE A 29 -8.11 6.92 5.08
CA PHE A 29 -8.96 7.32 3.96
C PHE A 29 -8.87 8.82 3.73
N ARG A 30 -8.62 9.22 2.48
CA ARG A 30 -8.63 10.62 2.06
C ARG A 30 -9.81 10.88 1.14
N TYR A 31 -10.54 11.94 1.45
CA TYR A 31 -11.66 12.45 0.68
C TYR A 31 -11.41 13.91 0.31
N SER A 32 -11.97 14.34 -0.81
CA SER A 32 -11.93 15.74 -1.24
C SER A 32 -13.35 16.24 -1.43
N ASP A 33 -13.68 17.34 -0.75
CA ASP A 33 -14.95 18.05 -0.88
C ASP A 33 -14.70 19.39 -1.58
N TYR A 34 -15.56 19.73 -2.53
CA TYR A 34 -15.42 20.90 -3.38
C TYR A 34 -16.59 21.84 -3.12
N ILE A 35 -16.29 23.12 -2.90
CA ILE A 35 -17.28 24.17 -2.65
C ILE A 35 -17.14 25.21 -3.76
N HIS A 36 -18.26 25.49 -4.44
CA HIS A 36 -18.32 26.46 -5.54
C HIS A 36 -19.56 27.34 -5.43
N GLN A 37 -19.47 28.56 -5.96
CA GLN A 37 -20.54 29.59 -5.92
C GLN A 37 -21.66 29.36 -6.95
N GLY A 38 -21.87 28.11 -7.40
CA GLY A 38 -22.89 27.75 -8.39
C GLY A 38 -24.20 27.27 -7.77
N THR A 39 -25.24 27.13 -8.61
CA THR A 39 -26.55 26.58 -8.20
C THR A 39 -26.55 25.06 -8.07
N ASN A 40 -25.63 24.37 -8.74
CA ASN A 40 -25.44 22.93 -8.62
C ASN A 40 -24.39 22.65 -7.54
N ILE A 41 -24.68 21.72 -6.63
CA ILE A 41 -23.78 21.26 -5.56
C ILE A 41 -22.97 20.02 -5.93
N ARG A 42 -23.25 19.39 -7.08
CA ARG A 42 -22.67 18.11 -7.47
C ARG A 42 -21.31 18.31 -8.15
N ASP A 43 -20.26 17.75 -7.55
CA ASP A 43 -18.95 17.60 -8.18
C ASP A 43 -18.62 16.12 -8.37
N MET A 44 -18.30 15.74 -9.60
CA MET A 44 -17.90 14.39 -9.98
C MET A 44 -16.59 13.96 -9.31
N ARG A 45 -15.68 14.88 -8.99
CA ARG A 45 -14.39 14.60 -8.35
C ARG A 45 -14.53 14.17 -6.89
N ALA A 46 -15.60 14.61 -6.23
CA ALA A 46 -15.86 14.30 -4.83
C ALA A 46 -16.11 12.80 -4.55
N ARG A 47 -16.35 12.00 -5.60
CA ARG A 47 -16.55 10.54 -5.48
C ARG A 47 -15.26 9.76 -5.29
N GLN A 48 -14.11 10.33 -5.65
CA GLN A 48 -12.81 9.66 -5.57
C GLN A 48 -12.47 9.40 -4.10
N VAL A 49 -12.00 8.18 -3.83
CA VAL A 49 -11.53 7.74 -2.51
C VAL A 49 -10.10 7.26 -2.66
N THR A 50 -9.22 7.78 -1.81
CA THR A 50 -7.85 7.25 -1.67
C THR A 50 -7.75 6.52 -0.34
N MET A 51 -7.43 5.24 -0.39
CA MET A 51 -7.18 4.39 0.77
C MET A 51 -5.68 4.10 0.84
N GLY A 52 -5.07 4.28 2.01
CA GLY A 52 -3.67 3.99 2.27
C GLY A 52 -3.51 3.12 3.50
N ILE A 53 -2.59 2.15 3.45
CA ILE A 53 -2.23 1.32 4.60
C ILE A 53 -0.76 0.90 4.48
N ARG A 54 -0.06 0.81 5.61
CA ARG A 54 1.29 0.21 5.65
C ARG A 54 1.19 -1.31 5.66
N LEU A 55 2.02 -2.00 4.89
CA LEU A 55 1.97 -3.46 4.85
C LEU A 55 2.55 -4.11 6.12
N ASP A 56 3.51 -3.46 6.76
CA ASP A 56 4.10 -3.90 8.04
C ASP A 56 3.08 -4.12 9.17
N VAL A 57 1.91 -3.48 9.10
CA VAL A 57 0.86 -3.60 10.13
C VAL A 57 -0.08 -4.78 9.85
N LEU A 58 -0.05 -5.32 8.63
CA LEU A 58 -0.83 -6.51 8.28
C LEU A 58 -0.08 -7.76 8.74
N ASP A 59 -0.82 -8.74 9.26
CA ASP A 59 -0.28 -10.03 9.69
C ASP A 59 -0.03 -10.93 8.46
N LEU A 60 1.01 -10.59 7.69
CA LEU A 60 1.41 -11.29 6.47
C LEU A 60 2.73 -12.02 6.71
N ASP A 61 2.78 -13.30 6.36
CA ASP A 61 4.03 -14.05 6.33
C ASP A 61 4.96 -13.50 5.21
N LYS A 62 6.27 -13.73 5.30
CA LYS A 62 7.26 -13.27 4.31
C LYS A 62 6.89 -13.60 2.85
N PRO A 63 6.50 -14.84 2.49
CA PRO A 63 6.04 -15.15 1.13
C PRO A 63 4.77 -14.39 0.75
N ALA A 64 3.81 -14.25 1.68
CA ALA A 64 2.56 -13.53 1.45
C ALA A 64 2.83 -12.02 1.24
N HIS A 65 3.74 -11.44 2.01
CA HIS A 65 4.16 -10.04 1.86
C HIS A 65 4.82 -9.79 0.49
N LEU A 66 5.68 -10.71 0.03
CA LEU A 66 6.26 -10.63 -1.32
C LEU A 66 5.18 -10.78 -2.39
N LYS A 67 4.25 -11.72 -2.23
CA LYS A 67 3.15 -11.95 -3.16
C LYS A 67 2.22 -10.74 -3.23
N PHE A 68 1.86 -10.17 -2.09
CA PHE A 68 1.06 -8.95 -2.01
C PHE A 68 1.69 -7.83 -2.81
N ARG A 69 2.99 -7.55 -2.60
CA ARG A 69 3.75 -6.54 -3.37
C ARG A 69 3.75 -6.82 -4.88
N GLN A 70 3.83 -8.09 -5.29
CA GLN A 70 3.75 -8.48 -6.71
C GLN A 70 2.35 -8.28 -7.30
N LEU A 71 1.28 -8.57 -6.54
CA LEU A 71 -0.11 -8.41 -7.00
C LEU A 71 -0.51 -6.94 -7.16
N VAL A 72 -0.05 -6.08 -6.26
CA VAL A 72 -0.44 -4.66 -6.29
C VAL A 72 0.33 -3.82 -7.31
N GLY A 73 1.56 -4.23 -7.67
CA GLY A 73 2.39 -3.56 -8.67
C GLY A 73 2.72 -2.12 -8.28
N ASP A 74 2.44 -1.17 -9.18
CA ASP A 74 2.78 0.25 -9.04
C ASP A 74 2.02 0.98 -7.92
N ARG A 75 1.04 0.32 -7.29
CA ARG A 75 0.26 0.86 -6.17
C ARG A 75 0.97 0.80 -4.82
N TYR A 76 2.14 0.16 -4.77
CA TYR A 76 2.94 0.04 -3.55
C TYR A 76 4.23 0.84 -3.66
N ASN A 77 4.50 1.64 -2.64
CA ASN A 77 5.76 2.36 -2.53
C ASN A 77 6.75 1.56 -1.67
N LYS A 78 7.90 1.21 -2.24
CA LYS A 78 8.96 0.43 -1.58
C LYS A 78 9.70 1.22 -0.50
N ASP A 79 9.77 2.54 -0.63
CA ASP A 79 10.55 3.39 0.29
C ASP A 79 9.79 3.64 1.59
N THR A 80 8.46 3.74 1.50
CA THR A 80 7.59 4.06 2.65
C THR A 80 6.78 2.87 3.16
N ASP A 81 6.85 1.72 2.49
CA ASP A 81 6.04 0.53 2.73
C ASP A 81 4.51 0.77 2.69
N VAL A 82 4.08 1.80 1.96
CA VAL A 82 2.65 2.16 1.88
C VAL A 82 2.02 1.61 0.61
N PHE A 83 0.94 0.85 0.79
CA PHE A 83 0.02 0.47 -0.27
C PHE A 83 -1.09 1.51 -0.40
N ILE A 84 -1.28 2.04 -1.62
CA ILE A 84 -2.27 3.07 -1.92
C ILE A 84 -3.21 2.61 -3.03
N VAL A 85 -4.52 2.70 -2.78
CA VAL A 85 -5.57 2.46 -3.78
C VAL A 85 -6.36 3.73 -3.99
N VAL A 86 -6.54 4.11 -5.24
CA VAL A 86 -7.43 5.20 -5.65
C VAL A 86 -8.62 4.59 -6.39
N SER A 87 -9.82 4.83 -5.86
CA SER A 87 -11.08 4.31 -6.40
C SER A 87 -12.02 5.44 -6.79
N ASP A 88 -12.42 5.46 -8.07
CA ASP A 88 -13.31 6.49 -8.65
C ASP A 88 -14.38 5.91 -9.60
N ARG A 89 -14.51 4.58 -9.64
CA ARG A 89 -15.35 3.84 -10.60
C ARG A 89 -16.84 3.99 -10.31
N CYS A 90 -17.23 3.98 -9.04
CA CYS A 90 -18.64 4.02 -8.65
C CYS A 90 -19.17 5.46 -8.55
N PRO A 91 -20.47 5.70 -8.80
CA PRO A 91 -21.06 7.03 -8.72
C PRO A 91 -21.00 7.66 -7.33
N SER A 92 -21.13 6.85 -6.26
CA SER A 92 -21.12 7.35 -4.89
C SER A 92 -19.78 7.10 -4.18
N ARG A 93 -19.40 8.04 -3.32
CA ARG A 93 -18.22 7.92 -2.45
C ARG A 93 -18.28 6.67 -1.57
N LYS A 94 -19.47 6.36 -1.04
CA LYS A 94 -19.70 5.17 -0.19
C LYS A 94 -19.31 3.89 -0.92
N GLN A 95 -19.78 3.72 -2.15
CA GLN A 95 -19.45 2.54 -2.97
C GLN A 95 -17.95 2.47 -3.28
N ASN A 96 -17.29 3.59 -3.61
CA ASN A 96 -15.85 3.59 -3.85
C ASN A 96 -15.04 3.24 -2.60
N ARG A 97 -15.51 3.66 -1.42
CA ARG A 97 -14.91 3.27 -0.14
C ARG A 97 -15.06 1.77 0.10
N GLU A 98 -16.28 1.24 0.02
CA GLU A 98 -16.58 -0.19 0.20
C GLU A 98 -15.81 -1.06 -0.80
N TYR A 99 -15.68 -0.59 -2.05
CA TYR A 99 -14.87 -1.26 -3.07
C TYR A 99 -13.38 -1.27 -2.72
N SER A 100 -12.85 -0.19 -2.14
CA SER A 100 -11.44 -0.14 -1.70
C SER A 100 -11.18 -1.11 -0.54
N GLU A 101 -12.09 -1.17 0.43
CA GLU A 101 -12.04 -2.12 1.55
C GLU A 101 -12.13 -3.58 1.06
N TYR A 102 -13.01 -3.85 0.08
CA TYR A 102 -13.12 -5.15 -0.58
C TYR A 102 -11.81 -5.54 -1.28
N LEU A 103 -11.20 -4.63 -2.03
CA LEU A 103 -9.92 -4.88 -2.71
C LEU A 103 -8.81 -5.24 -1.72
N LEU A 104 -8.70 -4.50 -0.61
CA LEU A 104 -7.74 -4.83 0.45
C LEU A 104 -7.98 -6.24 1.00
N THR A 105 -9.24 -6.59 1.26
CA THR A 105 -9.63 -7.90 1.79
C THR A 105 -9.25 -9.02 0.82
N VAL A 106 -9.57 -8.88 -0.46
CA VAL A 106 -9.22 -9.88 -1.50
C VAL A 106 -7.71 -10.02 -1.61
N LEU A 107 -6.97 -8.91 -1.69
CA LEU A 107 -5.51 -8.95 -1.80
C LEU A 107 -4.87 -9.65 -0.60
N TYR A 108 -5.36 -9.39 0.61
CA TYR A 108 -4.88 -10.06 1.82
C TYR A 108 -5.08 -11.58 1.72
N TYR A 109 -6.29 -12.05 1.42
CA TYR A 109 -6.56 -13.49 1.35
C TYR A 109 -5.85 -14.17 0.17
N GLU A 110 -5.83 -13.55 -1.01
CA GLU A 110 -5.13 -14.09 -2.19
C GLU A 110 -3.62 -14.11 -2.01
N SER A 111 -3.06 -13.19 -1.21
CA SER A 111 -1.64 -13.20 -0.87
C SER A 111 -1.24 -14.35 0.07
N ASN A 112 -2.16 -14.79 0.92
CA ASN A 112 -1.94 -15.90 1.86
C ASN A 112 -2.20 -17.28 1.22
N LYS A 113 -2.92 -17.35 0.10
CA LYS A 113 -3.12 -18.59 -0.64
C LYS A 113 -1.84 -18.96 -1.40
N THR A 114 -1.54 -20.25 -1.49
CA THR A 114 -0.45 -20.78 -2.33
C THR A 114 -1.07 -21.62 -3.43
N GLU A 115 -0.91 -21.20 -4.69
CA GLU A 115 -1.43 -21.92 -5.85
C GLU A 115 -0.40 -22.94 -6.40
N PRO A 116 -0.83 -24.05 -7.03
CA PRO A 116 0.07 -25.08 -7.54
C PRO A 116 0.96 -24.61 -8.70
N CYS A 117 0.54 -23.53 -9.39
CA CYS A 117 1.34 -22.89 -10.44
C CYS A 117 2.40 -21.93 -9.88
N GLU A 118 2.37 -21.64 -8.58
CA GLU A 118 3.44 -20.89 -7.95
C GLU A 118 4.65 -21.82 -7.80
N PRO A 119 5.81 -21.47 -8.37
CA PRO A 119 7.00 -22.28 -8.15
C PRO A 119 7.23 -22.36 -6.65
N ILE A 120 7.54 -23.55 -6.13
CA ILE A 120 8.00 -23.74 -4.76
C ILE A 120 9.24 -22.86 -4.61
N LYS A 121 9.07 -21.68 -4.02
CA LYS A 121 10.18 -20.74 -3.81
C LYS A 121 10.97 -21.28 -2.63
N GLU A 122 11.87 -22.21 -2.89
CA GLU A 122 13.13 -22.23 -2.15
C GLU A 122 13.79 -20.87 -2.42
N ASP A 123 13.74 -20.02 -1.41
CA ASP A 123 14.55 -18.83 -1.21
C ASP A 123 14.39 -17.66 -2.20
N SER A 124 13.71 -16.61 -1.73
CA SER A 124 13.72 -15.28 -2.32
C SER A 124 14.62 -14.24 -1.60
N PRO A 125 15.78 -14.63 -1.03
CA PRO A 125 17.01 -13.83 -1.10
C PRO A 125 17.94 -14.26 -2.25
N VAL A 126 17.76 -15.49 -2.74
CA VAL A 126 18.69 -16.12 -3.69
C VAL A 126 18.67 -15.47 -5.08
N LYS A 127 17.67 -14.68 -5.49
CA LYS A 127 17.67 -14.01 -6.81
C LYS A 127 18.53 -12.74 -6.88
N GLU A 128 18.57 -11.93 -5.82
CA GLU A 128 19.45 -10.75 -5.74
C GLU A 128 20.88 -11.16 -5.37
N GLU A 129 21.02 -12.16 -4.51
CA GLU A 129 22.32 -12.75 -4.16
C GLU A 129 22.91 -13.55 -5.33
N ARG A 130 22.11 -14.34 -6.08
CA ARG A 130 22.58 -14.96 -7.34
C ARG A 130 22.95 -13.92 -8.38
N ARG A 131 22.23 -12.79 -8.49
CA ARG A 131 22.59 -11.73 -9.45
C ARG A 131 23.94 -11.09 -9.12
N SER A 132 24.21 -10.83 -7.84
CA SER A 132 25.50 -10.29 -7.40
C SER A 132 26.64 -11.31 -7.51
N LEU A 133 26.39 -12.58 -7.20
CA LEU A 133 27.34 -13.69 -7.42
C LEU A 133 27.62 -13.92 -8.91
N THR A 134 26.61 -13.85 -9.78
CA THR A 134 26.83 -13.98 -11.24
C THR A 134 27.60 -12.79 -11.81
N ASN A 135 27.38 -11.59 -11.29
CA ASN A 135 28.10 -10.40 -11.74
C ASN A 135 29.59 -10.47 -11.36
N SER A 136 29.90 -10.88 -10.13
CA SER A 136 31.29 -11.05 -9.67
C SER A 136 32.01 -12.22 -10.37
N LEU A 137 31.33 -13.33 -10.66
CA LEU A 137 31.91 -14.42 -11.45
C LEU A 137 32.27 -13.98 -12.88
N ASN A 138 31.41 -13.18 -13.53
CA ASN A 138 31.66 -12.68 -14.89
C ASN A 138 32.81 -11.65 -14.94
N GLU A 139 32.98 -10.84 -13.89
CA GLU A 139 34.11 -9.92 -13.74
C GLU A 139 35.44 -10.67 -13.57
N ASN A 140 35.45 -11.73 -12.76
CA ASN A 140 36.65 -12.54 -12.57
C ASN A 140 37.06 -13.29 -13.85
N ASP A 141 36.10 -13.83 -14.59
CA ASP A 141 36.35 -14.50 -15.88
C ASP A 141 36.90 -13.55 -16.96
N THR A 142 36.47 -12.29 -16.95
CA THR A 142 37.00 -11.28 -17.89
C THR A 142 38.42 -10.86 -17.53
N ILE A 143 38.75 -10.73 -16.23
CA ILE A 143 40.11 -10.45 -15.75
C ILE A 143 41.08 -11.60 -16.08
N LEU A 144 40.66 -12.85 -15.87
CA LEU A 144 41.48 -14.03 -16.18
C LEU A 144 41.76 -14.19 -17.68
N ARG A 145 40.82 -13.78 -18.54
CA ARG A 145 41.04 -13.75 -20.00
C ARG A 145 41.96 -12.62 -20.44
N ALA A 146 41.95 -11.49 -19.76
CA ALA A 146 42.85 -10.37 -20.04
C ALA A 146 44.30 -10.62 -19.58
N ALA A 147 44.51 -11.46 -18.56
CA ALA A 147 45.84 -11.80 -18.04
C ALA A 147 46.57 -12.91 -18.84
N ASN A 148 45.86 -13.62 -19.72
CA ASN A 148 46.40 -14.74 -20.51
C ASN A 148 46.65 -14.38 -22.00
N ASN A 149 46.54 -13.09 -22.36
CA ASN A 149 46.93 -12.52 -23.66
C ASN A 149 48.14 -11.60 -23.47
#